data_AF-A0A958KAG6-F1
#
_entry.id   AF-A0A958KAG6-F1
#
_cell.length_a   1.000
_cell.length_b   1.000
_cell.length_c   1.000
_cell.angle_alpha   90.00
_cell.angle_beta   90.00
_cell.angle_gamma   90.00
#
_symmetry.space_group_name_H-M   'P 1'
#
loop_
_entity.id
_entity.type
_entity.pdbx_description
1 polymer ?
#
loop_
_entity_poly.entity_id
_entity_poly.type
_entity_poly.pdbx_seq_one_letter_code
_entity_poly.pdbx_strand_id
1 'polypeptide(L)'
;MDTKAYANHAPNKPFVPYSFVRRSPGPGDISIDIKFCGICHSDIHTARSEWGEAHYPCVPGHEIVGQVRSIGTNVTKFSVGDTVGVGCLVDSCGACSCCSSGLEQYCENGWTGTYNSELPNGDYTKGGYSSHIVVDQRFVLKIPSNLDPAASAPLLCAGITTYSPLRYLGVGQGDKVAVLGLGGLGHMGVKLAASFG
;
A
#
# COMPACT_ATOMS: atom_id res chain seq x y z
N MET A 1 16.80 9.85 -6.27
CA MET A 1 16.38 9.63 -7.67
C MET A 1 15.21 10.55 -7.97
N ASP A 2 15.29 11.28 -9.09
CA ASP A 2 14.23 12.18 -9.52
C ASP A 2 12.94 11.40 -9.81
N THR A 3 11.86 11.80 -9.14
CA THR A 3 10.57 11.13 -9.16
C THR A 3 9.52 12.09 -9.69
N LYS A 4 8.78 11.67 -10.71
CA LYS A 4 7.60 12.38 -11.21
C LYS A 4 6.37 11.84 -10.50
N ALA A 5 5.45 12.70 -10.14
CA ALA A 5 4.24 12.35 -9.40
C ALA A 5 3.08 13.30 -9.70
N TYR A 6 1.92 12.95 -9.18
CA TYR A 6 0.79 13.86 -9.01
C TYR A 6 0.58 14.12 -7.52
N ALA A 7 0.51 15.39 -7.14
CA ALA A 7 0.32 15.81 -5.76
C ALA A 7 -0.77 16.87 -5.65
N ASN A 8 -1.49 16.91 -4.54
CA ASN A 8 -2.27 18.08 -4.17
C ASN A 8 -1.52 18.88 -3.08
N HIS A 9 -1.67 20.20 -3.11
CA HIS A 9 -0.90 21.11 -2.25
C HIS A 9 -1.71 21.73 -1.09
N ALA A 10 -3.00 21.41 -1.03
CA ALA A 10 -3.91 21.81 0.04
C ALA A 10 -5.22 20.98 -0.06
N PRO A 11 -6.05 20.96 0.99
CA PRO A 11 -7.25 20.11 1.06
C PRO A 11 -8.25 20.28 -0.09
N ASN A 12 -8.35 21.50 -0.62
CA ASN A 12 -9.31 21.89 -1.64
C ASN A 12 -8.67 22.20 -3.00
N LYS A 13 -7.44 21.73 -3.24
CA LYS A 13 -6.72 21.95 -4.49
C LYS A 13 -6.67 20.67 -5.35
N PRO A 14 -6.72 20.80 -6.69
CA PRO A 14 -6.59 19.65 -7.58
C PRO A 14 -5.20 19.03 -7.48
N PHE A 15 -5.09 17.78 -7.94
CA PHE A 15 -3.80 17.17 -8.19
C PHE A 15 -3.11 17.84 -9.38
N VAL A 16 -1.84 18.15 -9.23
CA VAL A 16 -0.98 18.74 -10.26
C VAL A 16 0.30 17.92 -10.40
N PRO A 17 0.97 17.96 -11.57
CA PRO A 17 2.30 17.38 -11.72
C PRO A 17 3.26 17.92 -10.66
N TYR A 18 4.00 17.02 -10.02
CA TYR A 18 4.92 17.30 -8.95
C TYR A 18 6.20 16.48 -9.13
N SER A 19 7.34 17.03 -8.73
CA SER A 19 8.63 16.35 -8.79
C SER A 19 9.32 16.42 -7.43
N PHE A 20 9.95 15.31 -7.03
CA PHE A 20 10.74 15.24 -5.80
C PHE A 20 11.86 14.22 -5.93
N VAL A 21 12.80 14.26 -4.99
CA VAL A 21 13.89 13.29 -4.92
C VAL A 21 13.51 12.19 -3.94
N ARG A 22 13.39 10.96 -4.41
CA ARG A 22 13.25 9.78 -3.54
C ARG A 22 14.63 9.26 -3.15
N ARG A 23 14.78 8.78 -1.92
CA ARG A 23 16.03 8.15 -1.45
C ARG A 23 16.48 7.01 -2.37
N SER A 24 17.78 6.75 -2.41
CA SER A 24 18.31 5.52 -3.01
C SER A 24 17.93 4.30 -2.17
N PRO A 25 17.80 3.10 -2.76
CA PRO A 25 17.60 1.86 -2.00
C PRO A 25 18.76 1.62 -1.05
N GLY A 26 18.45 1.42 0.23
CA GLY A 26 19.38 0.90 1.21
C GLY A 26 19.50 -0.63 1.11
N PRO A 27 20.28 -1.27 1.99
CA PRO A 27 20.59 -2.69 1.88
C PRO A 27 19.37 -3.63 1.87
N GLY A 28 18.31 -3.30 2.62
CA GLY A 28 17.07 -4.10 2.69
C GLY A 28 15.96 -3.67 1.73
N ASP A 29 16.21 -2.65 0.90
CA ASP A 29 15.16 -2.02 0.11
C ASP A 29 15.09 -2.52 -1.32
N ILE A 30 13.91 -2.32 -1.90
CA ILE A 30 13.60 -2.60 -3.30
C ILE A 30 13.13 -1.31 -3.94
N SER A 31 13.72 -0.94 -5.08
CA SER A 31 13.16 0.09 -5.96
C SER A 31 12.22 -0.55 -6.97
N ILE A 32 11.05 0.04 -7.14
CA ILE A 32 9.97 -0.49 -7.98
C ILE A 32 9.55 0.60 -8.96
N ASP A 33 9.60 0.31 -10.26
CA ASP A 33 8.97 1.13 -11.28
C ASP A 33 7.47 0.84 -11.27
N ILE A 34 6.67 1.84 -10.93
CA ILE A 34 5.22 1.69 -10.74
C ILE A 34 4.55 1.59 -12.11
N LYS A 35 3.71 0.57 -12.29
CA LYS A 35 2.93 0.35 -13.52
C LYS A 35 1.46 0.68 -13.31
N PHE A 36 0.92 0.33 -12.14
CA PHE A 36 -0.46 0.57 -11.77
C PHE A 36 -0.53 1.07 -10.33
N CYS A 37 -1.43 2.01 -10.08
CA CYS A 37 -1.81 2.38 -8.73
C CYS A 37 -3.34 2.53 -8.67
N GLY A 38 -3.98 1.78 -7.78
CA GLY A 38 -5.40 1.91 -7.53
C GLY A 38 -5.74 3.19 -6.76
N ILE A 39 -7.01 3.59 -6.82
CA ILE A 39 -7.54 4.75 -6.10
C ILE A 39 -8.48 4.23 -5.02
N CYS A 40 -8.09 4.45 -3.76
CA CYS A 40 -8.88 4.12 -2.59
C CYS A 40 -9.55 5.39 -2.04
N HIS A 41 -10.70 5.25 -1.37
CA HIS A 41 -11.34 6.38 -0.70
C HIS A 41 -10.45 6.98 0.40
N SER A 42 -9.56 6.18 0.96
CA SER A 42 -8.49 6.63 1.85
C SER A 42 -7.57 7.69 1.22
N ASP A 43 -7.29 7.60 -0.08
CA ASP A 43 -6.51 8.62 -0.80
C ASP A 43 -7.26 9.96 -0.79
N ILE A 44 -8.57 9.92 -0.98
CA ILE A 44 -9.45 11.11 -0.98
C ILE A 44 -9.48 11.74 0.42
N HIS A 45 -9.75 10.93 1.45
CA HIS A 45 -9.83 11.42 2.83
C HIS A 45 -8.53 12.07 3.28
N THR A 46 -7.37 11.46 2.98
CA THR A 46 -6.08 12.08 3.30
C THR A 46 -5.83 13.33 2.47
N ALA A 47 -6.05 13.27 1.14
CA ALA A 47 -5.82 14.43 0.27
C ALA A 47 -6.64 15.65 0.71
N ARG A 48 -7.85 15.43 1.25
CA ARG A 48 -8.76 16.48 1.73
C ARG A 48 -8.66 16.80 3.22
N SER A 49 -7.68 16.23 3.94
CA SER A 49 -7.56 16.39 5.40
C SER A 49 -8.84 16.03 6.17
N GLU A 50 -9.59 15.03 5.72
CA GLU A 50 -10.86 14.60 6.34
C GLU A 50 -10.64 13.71 7.58
N TRP A 51 -9.40 13.28 7.83
CA TRP A 51 -8.98 12.55 9.03
C TRP A 51 -8.21 13.40 10.04
N GLY A 52 -8.06 14.70 9.77
CA GLY A 52 -7.11 15.59 10.42
C GLY A 52 -6.21 16.25 9.38
N GLU A 53 -5.38 17.20 9.83
CA GLU A 53 -4.49 17.95 8.96
C GLU A 53 -3.48 17.02 8.28
N ALA A 54 -3.52 16.98 6.94
CA ALA A 54 -2.55 16.24 6.14
C ALA A 54 -1.33 17.10 5.81
N HIS A 55 -0.18 16.45 5.61
CA HIS A 55 1.04 17.16 5.21
C HIS A 55 1.13 17.34 3.69
N TYR A 56 1.24 18.59 3.25
CA TYR A 56 1.30 18.95 1.82
C TYR A 56 2.73 19.33 1.37
N PRO A 57 3.12 19.06 0.11
CA PRO A 57 2.35 18.43 -0.95
C PRO A 57 2.09 16.94 -0.68
N CYS A 58 0.85 16.48 -0.82
CA CYS A 58 0.48 15.09 -0.57
C CYS A 58 0.50 14.30 -1.89
N VAL A 59 1.17 13.15 -1.89
CA VAL A 59 1.21 12.19 -3.02
C VAL A 59 0.58 10.90 -2.50
N PRO A 60 -0.73 10.68 -2.69
CA PRO A 60 -1.42 9.46 -2.24
C PRO A 60 -1.07 8.23 -3.09
N GLY A 61 -1.84 7.15 -2.88
CA GLY A 61 -1.73 5.89 -3.57
C GLY A 61 -1.04 4.84 -2.70
N HIS A 62 -1.78 3.80 -2.32
CA HIS A 62 -1.27 2.66 -1.55
C HIS A 62 -1.72 1.29 -2.10
N GLU A 63 -2.21 1.29 -3.34
CA GLU A 63 -2.60 0.09 -4.08
C GLU A 63 -1.64 -0.08 -5.25
N ILE A 64 -0.36 -0.36 -4.98
CA ILE A 64 0.73 -0.19 -5.95
C ILE A 64 1.11 -1.54 -6.55
N VAL A 65 1.15 -1.64 -7.88
CA VAL A 65 1.74 -2.77 -8.61
C VAL A 65 2.79 -2.25 -9.58
N GLY A 66 3.96 -2.89 -9.59
CA GLY A 66 5.07 -2.48 -10.43
C GLY A 66 6.08 -3.60 -10.69
N GLN A 67 7.19 -3.21 -11.29
CA GLN A 67 8.31 -4.13 -11.56
C GLN A 67 9.53 -3.71 -10.74
N VAL A 68 10.23 -4.69 -10.18
CA VAL A 68 11.47 -4.46 -9.43
C VAL A 68 12.52 -3.90 -10.40
N ARG A 69 12.96 -2.67 -10.13
CA ARG A 69 14.00 -1.96 -10.87
C ARG A 69 15.39 -2.28 -10.36
N SER A 70 15.56 -2.28 -9.03
CA SER A 70 16.83 -2.56 -8.36
C SER A 70 16.59 -3.03 -6.94
N ILE A 71 17.56 -3.75 -6.37
CA ILE A 71 17.48 -4.31 -5.02
C ILE A 71 18.71 -3.92 -4.20
N GLY A 72 18.52 -3.79 -2.89
CA GLY A 72 19.60 -3.66 -1.93
C GLY A 72 20.38 -4.97 -1.73
N THR A 73 21.59 -4.86 -1.19
CA THR A 73 22.52 -5.99 -1.03
C THR A 73 22.02 -7.12 -0.13
N ASN A 74 21.08 -6.83 0.77
CA ASN A 74 20.52 -7.77 1.73
C ASN A 74 19.13 -8.28 1.31
N VAL A 75 18.67 -7.93 0.10
CA VAL A 75 17.42 -8.43 -0.46
C VAL A 75 17.62 -9.83 -1.02
N THR A 76 16.84 -10.78 -0.53
CA THR A 76 16.93 -12.20 -0.93
C THR A 76 15.63 -12.75 -1.49
N LYS A 77 14.49 -12.10 -1.18
CA LYS A 77 13.15 -12.59 -1.56
C LYS A 77 12.76 -12.26 -3.00
N PHE A 78 13.42 -11.28 -3.62
CA PHE A 78 13.02 -10.67 -4.89
C PHE A 78 14.21 -10.50 -5.83
N SER A 79 13.92 -10.50 -7.13
CA SER A 79 14.88 -10.26 -8.21
C SER A 79 14.44 -9.07 -9.06
N VAL A 80 15.41 -8.44 -9.74
CA VAL A 80 15.11 -7.42 -10.76
C VAL A 80 14.23 -8.03 -11.85
N GLY A 81 13.16 -7.32 -12.22
CA GLY A 81 12.15 -7.77 -13.18
C GLY A 81 10.93 -8.44 -12.54
N ASP A 82 10.96 -8.80 -11.25
CA ASP A 82 9.79 -9.38 -10.57
C ASP A 82 8.61 -8.41 -10.59
N THR A 83 7.40 -8.93 -10.83
CA THR A 83 6.16 -8.16 -10.65
C THR A 83 5.75 -8.21 -9.18
N VAL A 84 5.68 -7.03 -8.55
CA VAL A 84 5.51 -6.89 -7.11
C VAL A 84 4.45 -5.86 -6.75
N GLY A 85 3.89 -5.99 -5.55
CA GLY A 85 2.91 -5.08 -4.99
C GLY A 85 3.40 -4.42 -3.69
N VAL A 86 2.89 -3.22 -3.41
CA VAL A 86 3.05 -2.52 -2.13
C VAL A 86 1.68 -2.06 -1.67
N GLY A 87 1.32 -2.41 -0.42
CA GLY A 87 0.05 -2.06 0.19
C GLY A 87 0.09 -0.76 1.00
N CYS A 88 -0.64 -0.72 2.10
CA CYS A 88 -0.81 0.47 2.95
C CYS A 88 0.39 0.81 3.85
N LEU A 89 1.30 -0.13 4.07
CA LEU A 89 2.45 0.01 4.99
C LEU A 89 3.76 -0.13 4.23
N VAL A 90 4.77 0.61 4.68
CA VAL A 90 6.15 0.55 4.13
C VAL A 90 7.22 0.32 5.20
N ASP A 91 6.87 0.43 6.49
CA ASP A 91 7.76 0.10 7.59
C ASP A 91 7.01 -0.20 8.90
N SER A 92 7.70 -0.86 9.83
CA SER A 92 7.30 -1.07 11.23
C SER A 92 8.54 -1.36 12.07
N CYS A 93 8.40 -1.42 13.41
CA CYS A 93 9.56 -1.65 14.28
C CYS A 93 10.23 -3.03 14.08
N GLY A 94 9.53 -4.00 13.49
CA GLY A 94 10.06 -5.33 13.18
C GLY A 94 10.42 -6.23 14.38
N ALA A 95 10.21 -5.77 15.62
CA ALA A 95 10.68 -6.45 16.82
C ALA A 95 9.62 -6.68 17.92
N CYS A 96 8.50 -5.96 17.90
CA CYS A 96 7.42 -6.17 18.87
C CYS A 96 6.67 -7.49 18.63
N SER A 97 5.76 -7.86 19.55
CA SER A 97 5.04 -9.14 19.49
C SER A 97 4.14 -9.22 18.25
N CYS A 98 3.48 -8.11 17.89
CA CYS A 98 2.66 -8.02 16.68
C CYS A 98 3.51 -8.17 15.41
N CYS A 99 4.65 -7.49 15.31
CA CYS A 99 5.54 -7.62 14.15
C CYS A 99 6.09 -9.05 14.00
N SER A 100 6.50 -9.67 15.11
CA SER A 100 6.98 -11.05 15.12
C SER A 100 5.90 -12.07 14.71
N SER A 101 4.62 -11.68 14.81
CA SER A 101 3.46 -12.50 14.46
C SER A 101 2.90 -12.20 13.06
N GLY A 102 3.56 -11.37 12.24
CA GLY A 102 3.06 -10.95 10.93
C GLY A 102 1.82 -10.06 11.01
N LEU A 103 1.73 -9.26 12.07
CA LEU A 103 0.66 -8.30 12.35
C LEU A 103 1.21 -6.88 12.44
N GLU A 104 2.04 -6.50 11.48
CA GLU A 104 2.75 -5.21 11.45
C GLU A 104 1.79 -4.00 11.47
N GLN A 105 0.55 -4.16 10.99
CA GLN A 105 -0.51 -3.15 11.10
C GLN A 105 -0.94 -2.84 12.54
N TYR A 106 -0.62 -3.74 13.47
CA TYR A 106 -0.84 -3.59 14.91
C TYR A 106 0.48 -3.37 15.66
N CYS A 107 1.54 -2.91 14.98
CA CYS A 107 2.82 -2.64 15.62
C CYS A 107 2.67 -1.75 16.86
N GLU A 108 3.13 -2.26 18.01
CA GLU A 108 3.03 -1.59 19.31
C GLU A 108 3.85 -0.28 19.37
N ASN A 109 4.90 -0.20 18.54
CA ASN A 109 5.77 0.97 18.45
C ASN A 109 5.44 1.88 17.26
N GLY A 110 4.28 1.67 16.63
CA GLY A 110 3.86 2.40 15.43
C GLY A 110 4.37 1.78 14.12
N TRP A 111 3.63 2.06 13.05
CA TRP A 111 3.93 1.64 11.69
C TRP A 111 4.01 2.87 10.79
N THR A 112 4.66 2.72 9.64
CA THR A 112 4.81 3.78 8.64
C THR A 112 3.94 3.48 7.43
N GLY A 113 3.00 4.38 7.13
CA GLY A 113 2.13 4.28 5.98
C GLY A 113 2.81 4.68 4.67
N THR A 114 2.29 4.16 3.57
CA THR A 114 2.83 4.35 2.21
C THR A 114 2.89 5.82 1.77
N TYR A 115 2.01 6.66 2.31
CA TYR A 115 2.03 8.11 2.10
C TYR A 115 1.58 8.85 3.37
N ASN A 116 2.01 10.11 3.47
CA ASN A 116 1.64 11.06 4.53
C ASN A 116 1.98 10.62 5.97
N SER A 117 2.83 9.61 6.14
CA SER A 117 3.41 9.25 7.43
C SER A 117 4.76 9.91 7.60
N GLU A 118 5.02 10.41 8.80
CA GLU A 118 6.28 11.04 9.17
C GLU A 118 7.44 10.02 9.13
N LEU A 119 8.59 10.47 8.65
CA LEU A 119 9.83 9.74 8.61
C LEU A 119 10.79 10.28 9.69
N PRO A 120 11.77 9.49 10.16
CA PRO A 120 12.70 9.93 11.21
C PRO A 120 13.51 11.19 10.88
N ASN A 121 13.63 11.55 9.60
CA ASN A 121 14.31 12.76 9.14
C ASN A 121 13.39 13.99 9.06
N GLY A 122 12.13 13.89 9.51
CA GLY A 122 11.13 14.95 9.47
C GLY A 122 10.43 15.11 8.10
N ASP A 123 10.79 14.30 7.10
CA ASP A 123 10.04 14.23 5.84
C ASP A 123 8.79 13.36 5.99
N TYR A 124 7.97 13.31 4.93
CA TYR A 124 6.77 12.48 4.88
C TYR A 124 6.80 11.53 3.70
N THR A 125 6.28 10.31 3.89
CA THR A 125 6.18 9.31 2.83
C THR A 125 5.34 9.82 1.65
N LYS A 126 5.75 9.42 0.43
CA LYS A 126 5.09 9.75 -0.85
C LYS A 126 4.73 8.46 -1.58
N GLY A 127 3.46 8.31 -1.88
CA GLY A 127 2.85 7.06 -2.32
C GLY A 127 2.94 6.78 -3.82
N GLY A 128 1.97 6.00 -4.27
CA GLY A 128 1.92 5.32 -5.55
C GLY A 128 1.53 6.18 -6.75
N TYR A 129 1.05 7.40 -6.55
CA TYR A 129 0.78 8.34 -7.65
C TYR A 129 2.09 8.97 -8.14
N SER A 130 3.11 8.14 -8.33
CA SER A 130 4.47 8.50 -8.70
C SER A 130 5.06 7.46 -9.66
N SER A 131 6.14 7.82 -10.35
CA SER A 131 6.77 6.95 -11.35
C SER A 131 7.48 5.74 -10.75
N HIS A 132 7.94 5.84 -9.51
CA HIS A 132 8.62 4.76 -8.80
C HIS A 132 8.57 4.95 -7.28
N ILE A 133 8.76 3.84 -6.56
CA ILE A 133 8.82 3.80 -5.09
C ILE A 133 10.04 2.99 -4.61
N VAL A 134 10.46 3.23 -3.37
CA VAL A 134 11.53 2.48 -2.69
C VAL A 134 10.96 2.04 -1.34
N VAL A 135 10.95 0.73 -1.11
CA VAL A 135 10.28 0.10 0.06
C VAL A 135 11.15 -1.02 0.62
N ASP A 136 11.14 -1.19 1.93
CA ASP A 136 11.79 -2.32 2.60
C ASP A 136 11.15 -3.65 2.11
N GLN A 137 11.98 -4.64 1.79
CA GLN A 137 11.52 -5.92 1.25
C GLN A 137 10.49 -6.65 2.12
N ARG A 138 10.38 -6.34 3.42
CA ARG A 138 9.37 -6.89 4.33
C ARG A 138 7.94 -6.48 3.94
N PHE A 139 7.79 -5.32 3.30
CA PHE A 139 6.49 -4.74 2.94
C PHE A 139 6.17 -4.84 1.44
N VAL A 140 7.00 -5.58 0.71
CA VAL A 140 6.78 -5.86 -0.71
C VAL A 140 6.17 -7.26 -0.85
N LEU A 141 5.19 -7.39 -1.74
CA LEU A 141 4.47 -8.63 -2.00
C LEU A 141 4.76 -9.12 -3.42
N LYS A 142 4.87 -10.43 -3.63
CA LYS A 142 4.91 -10.99 -4.99
C LYS A 142 3.49 -11.02 -5.56
N ILE A 143 3.31 -10.54 -6.79
CA ILE A 143 2.05 -10.69 -7.51
C ILE A 143 2.09 -12.05 -8.22
N PRO A 144 1.12 -12.96 -7.96
CA PRO A 144 1.03 -14.23 -8.67
C PRO A 144 0.93 -14.03 -10.19
N SER A 145 1.68 -14.82 -10.96
CA SER A 145 1.78 -14.66 -12.43
C SER A 145 0.47 -14.97 -13.17
N ASN A 146 -0.48 -15.63 -12.52
CA ASN A 146 -1.79 -15.94 -13.07
C ASN A 146 -2.83 -14.83 -12.83
N LEU A 147 -2.48 -13.74 -12.16
CA LEU A 147 -3.36 -12.59 -11.97
C LEU A 147 -3.04 -11.46 -12.95
N ASP A 148 -4.07 -10.74 -13.37
CA ASP A 148 -3.89 -9.49 -14.11
C ASP A 148 -3.24 -8.44 -13.19
N PRO A 149 -2.10 -7.83 -13.57
CA PRO A 149 -1.39 -6.91 -12.70
C PRO A 149 -2.20 -5.65 -12.33
N ALA A 150 -3.01 -5.12 -13.25
CA ALA A 150 -3.82 -3.94 -12.98
C ALA A 150 -4.97 -4.25 -12.02
N ALA A 151 -5.68 -5.36 -12.24
CA ALA A 151 -6.75 -5.85 -11.38
C ALA A 151 -6.27 -6.31 -10.00
N SER A 152 -4.96 -6.57 -9.85
CA SER A 152 -4.35 -6.95 -8.57
C SER A 152 -4.14 -5.76 -7.63
N ALA A 153 -4.03 -4.53 -8.15
CA ALA A 153 -3.74 -3.35 -7.33
C ALA A 153 -4.78 -3.13 -6.19
N PRO A 154 -6.11 -3.16 -6.46
CA PRO A 154 -7.11 -3.00 -5.40
C PRO A 154 -7.11 -4.11 -4.34
N LEU A 155 -6.51 -5.27 -4.62
CA LEU A 155 -6.40 -6.35 -3.64
C LEU A 155 -5.48 -5.98 -2.47
N LEU A 156 -4.53 -5.07 -2.71
CA LEU A 156 -3.50 -4.65 -1.75
C LEU A 156 -4.04 -3.73 -0.64
N CYS A 157 -5.26 -3.20 -0.79
CA CYS A 157 -6.01 -2.53 0.27
C CYS A 157 -7.40 -3.15 0.43
N ALA A 158 -8.33 -2.87 -0.48
CA ALA A 158 -9.72 -3.33 -0.34
C ALA A 158 -9.84 -4.87 -0.21
N GLY A 159 -9.03 -5.61 -0.96
CA GLY A 159 -8.98 -7.07 -0.88
C GLY A 159 -8.56 -7.56 0.51
N ILE A 160 -7.37 -7.19 0.98
CA ILE A 160 -6.87 -7.63 2.29
C ILE A 160 -7.73 -7.14 3.46
N THR A 161 -8.25 -5.90 3.39
CA THR A 161 -9.12 -5.33 4.43
C THR A 161 -10.40 -6.13 4.63
N THR A 162 -10.95 -6.69 3.55
CA THR A 162 -12.16 -7.53 3.64
C THR A 162 -11.85 -9.00 3.86
N TYR A 163 -10.75 -9.50 3.30
CA TYR A 163 -10.28 -10.87 3.52
C TYR A 163 -9.92 -11.16 4.98
N SER A 164 -9.16 -10.27 5.62
CA SER A 164 -8.63 -10.45 6.98
C SER A 164 -9.73 -10.78 8.02
N PRO A 165 -10.81 -9.99 8.19
CA PRO A 165 -11.86 -10.31 9.15
C PRO A 165 -12.65 -11.56 8.78
N LEU A 166 -12.92 -11.81 7.48
CA LEU A 166 -13.62 -13.04 7.04
C LEU A 166 -12.84 -14.30 7.45
N ARG A 167 -11.52 -14.28 7.26
CA ARG A 167 -10.64 -15.39 7.67
C ARG A 167 -10.52 -15.50 9.18
N TYR A 168 -10.39 -14.38 9.88
CA TYR A 168 -10.25 -14.36 11.33
C TYR A 168 -11.48 -14.96 12.04
N LEU A 169 -12.67 -14.64 11.53
CA LEU A 169 -13.94 -15.18 12.04
C LEU A 169 -14.25 -16.61 11.56
N GLY A 170 -13.43 -17.15 10.66
CA GLY A 170 -13.63 -18.50 10.13
C GLY A 170 -14.82 -18.65 9.19
N VAL A 171 -15.19 -17.58 8.46
CA VAL A 171 -16.32 -17.61 7.52
C VAL A 171 -16.12 -18.71 6.48
N GLY A 172 -17.15 -19.53 6.26
CA GLY A 172 -17.13 -20.62 5.31
C GLY A 172 -18.52 -21.14 4.94
N GLN A 173 -18.56 -22.38 4.48
CA GLN A 173 -19.76 -22.97 3.91
C GLN A 173 -20.97 -22.94 4.84
N GLY A 174 -22.07 -22.35 4.36
CA GLY A 174 -23.34 -22.27 5.09
C GLY A 174 -23.49 -21.04 5.98
N ASP A 175 -22.45 -20.22 6.14
CA ASP A 175 -22.56 -18.94 6.82
C ASP A 175 -23.39 -17.94 6.02
N LYS A 176 -24.11 -17.06 6.72
CA LYS A 176 -24.86 -15.96 6.11
C LYS A 176 -24.12 -14.65 6.36
N VAL A 177 -23.50 -14.11 5.30
CA VAL A 177 -22.76 -12.86 5.36
C VAL A 177 -23.57 -11.72 4.76
N ALA A 178 -23.75 -10.65 5.51
CA ALA A 178 -24.35 -9.40 5.02
C ALA A 178 -23.26 -8.36 4.76
N VAL A 179 -23.25 -7.77 3.57
CA VAL A 179 -22.36 -6.66 3.21
C VAL A 179 -23.18 -5.38 3.14
N LEU A 180 -22.97 -4.47 4.10
CA LEU A 180 -23.64 -3.18 4.14
C LEU A 180 -22.79 -2.11 3.46
N GLY A 181 -23.21 -1.68 2.26
CA GLY A 181 -22.50 -0.73 1.42
C GLY A 181 -21.73 -1.42 0.28
N LEU A 182 -22.03 -1.04 -0.97
CA LEU A 182 -21.53 -1.69 -2.20
C LEU A 182 -20.56 -0.77 -2.96
N GLY A 183 -19.47 -0.39 -2.27
CA GLY A 183 -18.35 0.36 -2.84
C GLY A 183 -17.11 -0.50 -3.12
N GLY A 184 -15.91 0.11 -3.05
CA GLY A 184 -14.62 -0.57 -3.24
C GLY A 184 -14.40 -1.75 -2.29
N LEU A 185 -14.55 -1.55 -0.99
CA LEU A 185 -14.44 -2.66 -0.02
C LEU A 185 -15.64 -3.61 -0.14
N GLY A 186 -16.86 -3.06 -0.22
CA GLY A 186 -18.09 -3.85 -0.26
C GLY A 186 -18.11 -4.91 -1.36
N HIS A 187 -17.77 -4.53 -2.60
CA HIS A 187 -17.77 -5.49 -3.70
C HIS A 187 -16.69 -6.59 -3.54
N MET A 188 -15.55 -6.28 -2.91
CA MET A 188 -14.54 -7.28 -2.55
C MET A 188 -15.04 -8.21 -1.45
N GLY A 189 -15.70 -7.66 -0.42
CA GLY A 189 -16.33 -8.43 0.64
C GLY A 189 -17.35 -9.43 0.10
N VAL A 190 -18.19 -9.02 -0.86
CA VAL A 190 -19.14 -9.92 -1.54
C VAL A 190 -18.41 -11.04 -2.28
N LYS A 191 -17.42 -10.70 -3.13
CA LYS A 191 -16.66 -11.68 -3.92
C LYS A 191 -15.94 -12.70 -3.03
N LEU A 192 -15.27 -12.23 -1.98
CA LEU A 192 -14.48 -13.08 -1.09
C LEU A 192 -15.37 -13.95 -0.20
N ALA A 193 -16.42 -13.39 0.41
CA ALA A 193 -17.37 -14.17 1.20
C ALA A 193 -18.01 -15.29 0.36
N ALA A 194 -18.50 -14.96 -0.84
CA ALA A 194 -19.08 -15.95 -1.75
C ALA A 194 -18.09 -17.03 -2.20
N SER A 195 -16.78 -16.72 -2.24
CA SER A 195 -15.76 -17.71 -2.60
C SER A 195 -15.44 -18.72 -1.49
N PHE A 196 -15.89 -18.47 -0.26
CA PHE A 196 -15.61 -19.34 0.90
C PHE A 196 -16.70 -20.41 1.13
N GLY A 197 -17.84 -20.32 0.45
CA GLY A 197 -18.97 -21.26 0.53
C GLY A 197 -20.24 -20.62 1.07
#